data_AF-A0A091KYG8-F1
#
_entry.id   AF-A0A091KYG8-F1
#
_cell.length_a   1.000
_cell.length_b   1.000
_cell.length_c   1.000
_cell.angle_alpha   90.00
_cell.angle_beta   90.00
_cell.angle_gamma   90.00
#
_symmetry.space_group_name_H-M   'P 1'
#
loop_
_entity.id
_entity.type
_entity.pdbx_description
1 polymer ?
#
loop_
_entity_poly.entity_id
_entity_poly.type
_entity_poly.pdbx_seq_one_letter_code
_entity_poly.pdbx_strand_id
1 'polypeptide(L)'
;RRPGFRLCCICGREFGSQSISVHEPQCLEKWRIENAQLPRHLRRPEPRKPEVHAGGSCTLTAENEAAYHNAQAQLLPCGNCGRTFLPDRLTVHQKHCR
;
A
#
# COMPACT_ATOMS: atom_id res chain seq x y z
N ARG A 1 -7.20 14.32 8.69
CA ARG A 1 -7.68 12.90 8.66
C ARG A 1 -9.15 12.89 9.04
N ARG A 2 -9.99 12.18 8.27
CA ARG A 2 -11.42 12.05 8.60
C ARG A 2 -11.59 10.97 9.69
N PRO A 3 -12.39 11.20 10.74
CA PRO A 3 -12.64 10.18 11.77
C PRO A 3 -13.26 8.92 11.14
N GLY A 4 -12.77 7.74 11.50
CA GLY A 4 -13.35 6.45 11.08
C GLY A 4 -12.82 5.83 9.79
N PHE A 5 -11.94 6.50 9.04
CA PHE A 5 -11.31 5.92 7.85
C PHE A 5 -10.13 5.01 8.22
N ARG A 6 -10.00 3.92 7.46
CA ARG A 6 -8.88 2.98 7.55
C ARG A 6 -8.00 3.12 6.30
N LEU A 7 -6.69 3.05 6.48
CA LEU A 7 -5.72 3.03 5.38
C LEU A 7 -5.51 1.60 4.90
N CYS A 8 -5.52 1.41 3.58
CA CYS A 8 -5.08 0.15 3.01
C CYS A 8 -3.58 -0.03 3.24
N CYS A 9 -3.17 -1.12 3.88
CA CYS A 9 -1.76 -1.43 4.15
C CYS A 9 -0.91 -1.71 2.89
N ILE A 10 -1.54 -1.88 1.74
CA ILE A 10 -0.88 -2.21 0.46
C ILE A 10 -0.65 -0.94 -0.37
N CYS A 11 -1.68 -0.10 -0.53
CA CYS A 11 -1.64 1.07 -1.40
C CYS A 11 -1.73 2.42 -0.67
N GLY A 12 -1.92 2.43 0.65
CA GLY A 12 -1.94 3.64 1.47
C GLY A 12 -3.13 4.57 1.20
N ARG A 13 -4.17 4.14 0.49
CA ARG A 13 -5.40 4.92 0.26
C ARG A 13 -6.37 4.77 1.44
N GLU A 14 -7.16 5.81 1.68
CA GLU A 14 -8.20 5.85 2.72
C GLU A 14 -9.49 5.21 2.23
N PHE A 15 -10.07 4.34 3.05
CA PHE A 15 -11.36 3.68 2.81
C PHE A 15 -12.23 3.74 4.05
N GLY A 16 -13.55 3.64 3.86
CA GLY A 16 -14.47 3.41 4.96
C GLY A 16 -14.28 2.00 5.52
N SER A 17 -14.68 1.78 6.77
CA SER A 17 -14.55 0.49 7.46
C SER A 17 -15.18 -0.68 6.71
N GLN A 18 -16.28 -0.46 5.98
CA GLN A 18 -16.94 -1.50 5.18
C GLN A 18 -16.25 -1.69 3.82
N SER A 19 -15.83 -0.60 3.18
CA SER A 19 -15.24 -0.69 1.84
C SER A 19 -13.81 -1.22 1.86
N ILE A 20 -13.07 -1.05 2.96
CA ILE A 20 -11.70 -1.57 3.07
C ILE A 20 -11.66 -3.11 3.01
N SER A 21 -12.63 -3.80 3.60
CA SER A 21 -12.71 -5.26 3.60
C SER A 21 -12.88 -5.85 2.21
N VAL A 22 -13.56 -5.11 1.32
CA VAL A 22 -13.74 -5.49 -0.09
C VAL A 22 -12.55 -5.02 -0.94
N HIS A 23 -11.95 -3.89 -0.60
CA HIS A 23 -10.82 -3.33 -1.32
C HIS A 23 -9.53 -4.15 -1.14
N GLU A 24 -9.15 -4.48 0.09
CA GLU A 24 -7.87 -5.14 0.39
C GLU A 24 -7.60 -6.43 -0.40
N PRO A 25 -8.54 -7.40 -0.53
CA PRO A 25 -8.27 -8.61 -1.32
C PRO A 25 -8.03 -8.28 -2.80
N GLN A 26 -8.81 -7.36 -3.37
CA GLN A 26 -8.64 -6.93 -4.76
C GLN A 26 -7.32 -6.16 -4.96
N CYS A 27 -6.94 -5.34 -3.97
CA CYS A 27 -5.68 -4.60 -3.99
C CYS A 27 -4.48 -5.55 -3.90
N LEU A 28 -4.57 -6.61 -3.09
CA LEU A 28 -3.53 -7.62 -2.96
C LEU A 28 -3.36 -8.40 -4.26
N GLU A 29 -4.46 -8.80 -4.89
CA GLU A 29 -4.41 -9.52 -6.17
C GLU A 29 -3.74 -8.67 -7.27
N LYS A 30 -4.15 -7.41 -7.40
CA LYS A 30 -3.48 -6.46 -8.32
C LYS A 30 -1.99 -6.34 -7.99
N TRP A 31 -1.64 -6.19 -6.71
CA TRP A 31 -0.25 -6.10 -6.29
C TRP A 31 0.56 -7.34 -6.67
N ARG A 32 0.01 -8.55 -6.49
CA ARG A 32 0.68 -9.82 -6.84
C ARG A 32 1.01 -9.89 -8.33
N ILE A 33 0.03 -9.54 -9.17
CA ILE A 33 0.19 -9.50 -10.63
C ILE A 33 1.26 -8.50 -11.04
N GLU A 34 1.24 -7.28 -10.49
CA GLU A 34 2.25 -6.25 -10.77
C GLU A 34 3.64 -6.69 -10.27
N ASN A 35 3.72 -7.25 -9.07
CA ASN A 35 4.98 -7.68 -8.47
C ASN A 35 5.59 -8.88 -9.20
N ALA A 36 4.77 -9.80 -9.72
CA ALA A 36 5.25 -10.94 -10.52
C ALA A 36 5.87 -10.51 -11.85
N GLN A 37 5.37 -9.42 -12.43
CA GLN A 37 5.90 -8.82 -13.67
C GLN A 37 7.22 -8.07 -13.47
N LEU A 38 7.60 -7.75 -12.23
CA LEU A 38 8.90 -7.13 -11.96
C LEU A 38 10.04 -8.15 -12.12
N PRO A 39 11.24 -7.71 -12.58
CA PRO A 39 12.47 -8.49 -12.51
C PRO A 39 12.69 -9.03 -11.10
N ARG A 40 13.24 -10.24 -10.96
CA ARG A 40 13.40 -10.93 -9.65
C ARG A 40 14.03 -10.05 -8.56
N HIS A 41 14.97 -9.18 -8.92
CA HIS A 41 15.67 -8.28 -8.00
C HIS A 41 14.84 -7.04 -7.58
N LEU A 42 13.75 -6.73 -8.27
CA LEU A 42 12.81 -5.65 -7.95
C LEU A 42 11.50 -6.17 -7.34
N ARG A 43 11.33 -7.50 -7.25
CA ARG A 43 10.16 -8.09 -6.59
C ARG A 43 10.22 -7.80 -5.10
N ARG A 44 9.09 -7.37 -4.55
CA ARG A 44 8.91 -7.04 -3.14
C ARG A 44 8.29 -8.23 -2.38
N PRO A 45 8.54 -8.35 -1.07
CA PRO A 45 7.82 -9.30 -0.24
C PRO A 45 6.34 -8.94 -0.17
N GLU A 46 5.49 -9.97 -0.05
CA GLU A 46 4.05 -9.77 0.06
C GLU A 46 3.71 -8.91 1.28
N PRO A 47 2.90 -7.84 1.13
CA PRO A 47 2.45 -7.03 2.25
C PRO A 47 1.66 -7.90 3.22
N ARG A 48 2.18 -8.05 4.43
CA ARG A 48 1.49 -8.81 5.49
C ARG A 48 0.30 -7.99 5.98
N LYS A 49 -0.90 -8.60 6.00
CA LYS A 49 -1.99 -8.05 6.80
C LYS A 49 -1.55 -8.07 8.26
N PRO A 50 -1.59 -6.95 9.00
CA PRO A 50 -1.49 -7.01 10.44
C PRO A 50 -2.66 -7.87 10.93
N GLU A 51 -2.35 -8.94 11.65
CA GLU A 51 -3.34 -9.84 12.22
C GLU A 51 -4.16 -9.03 13.22
N VAL A 52 -5.37 -8.62 12.83
CA VAL A 52 -6.24 -7.82 13.69
C VAL A 52 -6.78 -8.75 14.76
N HIS A 53 -6.12 -8.79 15.91
CA HIS A 53 -6.74 -9.30 17.13
C HIS A 53 -7.93 -8.39 17.45
N ALA A 54 -9.13 -8.89 17.16
CA ALA A 54 -10.39 -8.28 17.57
C ALA A 54 -10.47 -8.32 19.11
N GLY A 55 -9.93 -7.30 19.77
CA GLY A 55 -9.93 -7.26 21.22
C GLY A 55 -9.00 -6.21 21.77
N GLY A 56 -9.41 -4.95 21.73
CA GLY A 56 -8.74 -3.91 22.49
C GLY A 56 -8.84 -2.56 21.82
N SER A 57 -9.22 -1.57 22.63
CA SER A 57 -9.24 -0.14 22.30
C SER A 57 -7.82 0.39 22.02
N CYS A 58 -7.12 -0.17 21.03
CA CYS A 58 -5.94 0.41 20.42
C CYS A 58 -6.40 1.24 19.22
N THR A 59 -6.06 2.52 19.27
CA THR A 59 -6.65 3.60 18.48
C THR A 59 -6.52 3.33 16.99
N LEU A 60 -7.61 3.54 16.23
CA LEU A 60 -7.65 3.59 14.75
C LEU A 60 -6.43 4.32 14.14
N THR A 61 -5.90 5.31 14.86
CA THR A 61 -4.65 6.00 14.55
C THR A 61 -3.46 5.04 14.42
N ALA A 62 -3.21 4.17 15.40
CA ALA A 62 -2.11 3.21 15.38
C ALA A 62 -2.26 2.18 14.26
N GLU A 63 -3.48 1.68 14.01
CA GLU A 63 -3.76 0.80 12.85
C GLU A 63 -3.40 1.51 11.53
N ASN A 64 -3.82 2.77 11.40
CA ASN A 64 -3.52 3.59 10.23
C ASN A 64 -2.03 3.89 10.08
N GLU A 65 -1.31 4.12 11.17
CA GLU A 65 0.15 4.32 11.12
C GLU A 65 0.88 3.04 10.68
N ALA A 66 0.50 1.89 11.23
CA ALA A 66 1.05 0.60 10.78
C ALA A 66 0.76 0.34 9.30
N ALA A 67 -0.47 0.60 8.86
CA ALA A 67 -0.85 0.49 7.45
C ALA A 67 -0.06 1.46 6.55
N TYR A 68 0.20 2.68 7.03
CA TYR A 68 1.01 3.67 6.33
C TYR A 68 2.45 3.20 6.14
N HIS A 69 3.09 2.70 7.19
CA HIS A 69 4.46 2.17 7.11
C HIS A 69 4.56 0.97 6.17
N ASN A 70 3.58 0.07 6.19
CA ASN A 70 3.55 -1.06 5.26
C ASN A 70 3.39 -0.59 3.81
N ALA A 71 2.48 0.35 3.55
CA ALA A 71 2.29 0.91 2.21
C ALA A 71 3.54 1.64 1.69
N GLN A 72 4.29 2.32 2.58
CA GLN A 72 5.57 2.95 2.23
C GLN A 72 6.62 1.91 1.79
N ALA A 73 6.69 0.76 2.46
CA ALA A 73 7.61 -0.32 2.08
C ALA A 73 7.30 -0.92 0.69
N GLN A 74 6.09 -0.70 0.18
CA GLN A 74 5.69 -1.14 -1.16
C GLN A 74 6.02 -0.13 -2.26
N LEU A 75 6.57 1.04 -1.95
CA LEU A 75 6.89 2.04 -2.98
C LEU A 75 8.19 1.69 -3.73
N LEU A 76 8.22 2.03 -5.01
CA LEU A 76 9.36 1.83 -5.90
C LEU A 76 10.02 3.18 -6.22
N PRO A 77 11.35 3.30 -6.15
CA PRO A 77 12.05 4.52 -6.51
C PRO A 77 12.03 4.75 -8.03
N CYS A 78 11.95 6.01 -8.44
CA CYS A 78 12.17 6.44 -9.82
C CYS A 78 13.66 6.38 -10.14
N GLY A 79 14.02 5.74 -11.25
CA GLY A 79 15.41 5.68 -11.72
C GLY A 79 16.03 7.04 -12.08
N ASN A 80 15.22 8.05 -12.38
CA ASN A 80 15.72 9.39 -12.77
C ASN A 80 15.91 10.30 -11.55
N CYS A 81 14.89 10.42 -10.68
CA CYS A 81 14.91 11.39 -9.57
C CYS A 81 14.94 10.76 -8.16
N GLY A 82 14.91 9.43 -8.03
CA GLY A 82 14.94 8.72 -6.75
C GLY A 82 13.64 8.76 -5.92
N ARG A 83 12.64 9.55 -6.32
CA ARG A 83 11.34 9.63 -5.61
C ARG A 83 10.59 8.31 -5.67
N THR A 84 9.93 7.92 -4.58
CA THR A 84 9.24 6.63 -4.47
C THR A 84 7.75 6.74 -4.79
N PHE A 85 7.22 5.80 -5.58
CA PHE A 85 5.83 5.77 -6.01
C PHE A 85 5.27 4.35 -6.00
N LEU A 86 3.95 4.20 -5.95
CA LEU A 86 3.31 2.94 -6.31
C LEU A 86 3.56 2.64 -7.80
N PRO A 87 3.65 1.36 -8.22
CA PRO A 87 3.95 0.98 -9.61
C PRO A 87 3.10 1.71 -10.67
N ASP A 88 1.79 1.79 -10.41
CA ASP A 88 0.79 2.48 -11.24
C ASP A 88 1.12 3.97 -11.45
N ARG A 89 1.50 4.67 -10.38
CA ARG A 89 1.88 6.09 -10.42
C ARG A 89 3.30 6.31 -10.92
N LEU A 90 4.21 5.38 -10.64
CA LEU A 90 5.59 5.43 -11.09
C LEU A 90 5.65 5.49 -12.62
N THR A 91 4.85 4.66 -13.28
CA THR A 91 4.78 4.59 -14.74
C THR A 91 4.38 5.93 -15.36
N VAL A 92 3.40 6.62 -14.77
CA VAL A 92 2.97 7.95 -15.24
C VAL A 92 4.04 9.01 -14.94
N HIS A 93 4.64 8.96 -13.76
CA HIS A 93 5.70 9.89 -13.37
C HIS A 93 6.93 9.77 -14.27
N GLN A 94 7.41 8.56 -14.55
CA GLN A 94 8.59 8.30 -15.37
C GLN A 94 8.50 8.91 -16.78
N LYS A 95 7.29 8.99 -17.35
CA LYS A 95 7.07 9.62 -18.68
C LYS A 95 7.42 11.11 -18.72
N HIS A 96 7.35 11.79 -17.57
CA HIS A 96 7.58 13.23 -17.46
C HIS A 96 8.74 13.58 -16.51
N CYS A 97 9.34 12.59 -15.87
CA CYS A 97 10.44 12.80 -14.93
C CYS A 97 11.72 13.13 -15.71
N ARG A 98 12.21 14.34 -15.50
CA ARG A 98 13.53 14.80 -15.93
C ARG A 98 14.54 14.56 -14.82
#